data_AF-A0A847WBZ9-F1
#
_entry.id   AF-A0A847WBZ9-F1
#
_cell.length_a   1.000
_cell.length_b   1.000
_cell.length_c   1.000
_cell.angle_alpha   90.00
_cell.angle_beta   90.00
_cell.angle_gamma   90.00
#
_symmetry.space_group_name_H-M   'P 1'
#
loop_
_entity.id
_entity.type
_entity.pdbx_description
1 polymer ?
#
loop_
_entity_poly.entity_id
_entity_poly.type
_entity_poly.pdbx_seq_one_letter_code
_entity_poly.pdbx_strand_id
1 'polypeptide(L)'
;MLAGIIDLLMSFMSMWAIDGFMYPGTTDKIGLFAAAAFGLQALTAVLTLIFCRSAGYLEAHMNTDIRRAAYLKLQTMSFSFFDNTSVGYLLSRLTNDISRIMEIISWVCIDLGWSIMAVIASIIAMFVVNFKLALITITAVPFVALLSVYFQKKILKYQRE
;
A
#
# COMPACT_ATOMS: atom_id res chain seq x y z
N MET A 1 7.69 2.79 -4.40
CA MET A 1 7.79 2.78 -5.88
C MET A 1 8.93 1.90 -6.39
N LEU A 2 10.20 2.16 -6.04
CA LEU A 2 11.32 1.31 -6.49
C LEU A 2 11.19 -0.17 -6.11
N ALA A 3 10.63 -0.46 -4.93
CA ALA A 3 10.40 -1.84 -4.49
C ALA A 3 9.43 -2.62 -5.39
N GLY A 4 8.38 -1.98 -5.93
CA GLY A 4 7.44 -2.66 -6.85
C GLY A 4 8.07 -3.03 -8.20
N ILE A 5 9.10 -2.29 -8.64
CA ILE A 5 9.89 -2.65 -9.83
C ILE A 5 10.77 -3.87 -9.52
N ILE A 6 11.28 -3.97 -8.30
CA ILE A 6 12.10 -5.11 -7.87
C ILE A 6 11.26 -6.39 -7.74
N ASP A 7 10.00 -6.29 -7.30
CA ASP A 7 9.09 -7.45 -7.29
C ASP A 7 8.87 -8.02 -8.70
N LEU A 8 8.82 -7.17 -9.72
CA LEU A 8 8.75 -7.60 -11.12
C LEU A 8 10.04 -8.33 -11.54
N LEU A 9 11.21 -7.83 -11.14
CA LEU A 9 12.47 -8.53 -11.36
C LEU A 9 12.48 -9.91 -10.69
N MET A 10 11.93 -10.03 -9.47
CA MET A 10 11.79 -11.33 -8.80
C MET A 10 10.87 -12.29 -9.53
N SER A 11 9.76 -11.78 -10.08
CA SER A 11 8.84 -12.57 -10.89
C SER A 11 9.54 -13.10 -12.16
N PHE A 12 10.33 -12.27 -12.83
CA PHE A 12 11.15 -12.69 -13.97
C PHE A 12 12.29 -13.64 -13.58
N MET A 13 12.95 -13.41 -12.45
CA MET A 13 13.96 -14.34 -11.93
C MET A 13 13.35 -15.71 -11.68
N SER A 14 12.13 -15.78 -11.15
CA SER A 14 11.42 -17.04 -10.93
C SER A 14 11.12 -17.77 -12.25
N MET A 15 10.71 -17.05 -13.30
CA MET A 15 10.56 -17.62 -14.65
C MET A 15 11.89 -18.18 -15.16
N TRP A 16 12.97 -17.39 -15.09
CA TRP A 16 14.30 -17.83 -15.53
C TRP A 16 14.83 -19.01 -14.71
N ALA A 17 14.46 -19.10 -13.43
CA ALA A 17 14.80 -20.24 -12.59
C ALA A 17 14.15 -21.53 -13.09
N ILE A 18 12.87 -21.47 -13.45
CA ILE A 18 12.10 -22.61 -13.96
C ILE A 18 12.65 -23.05 -15.32
N ASP A 19 12.84 -22.11 -16.25
CA ASP A 19 13.26 -22.44 -17.61
C ASP A 19 14.74 -22.86 -17.68
N GLY A 20 15.61 -22.25 -16.86
CA GLY A 20 17.06 -22.44 -16.91
C GLY A 20 17.61 -23.56 -16.03
N PHE A 21 16.99 -23.87 -14.89
CA PHE A 21 17.50 -24.89 -13.96
C PHE A 21 16.60 -26.12 -13.86
N MET A 22 15.27 -25.94 -13.85
CA MET A 22 14.34 -27.08 -13.71
C MET A 22 14.23 -27.90 -14.99
N TYR A 23 14.20 -27.27 -16.17
CA TYR A 23 14.09 -28.00 -17.44
C TYR A 23 15.37 -28.75 -17.86
N PRO A 24 16.59 -28.18 -17.70
CA PRO A 24 17.84 -28.84 -18.10
C PRO A 24 18.47 -29.74 -17.02
N GLY A 25 17.95 -29.75 -15.79
CA GLY A 25 18.48 -30.55 -14.67
C GLY A 25 19.92 -30.23 -14.26
N THR A 26 20.43 -29.04 -14.60
CA THR A 26 21.84 -28.67 -14.40
C THR A 26 22.00 -27.82 -13.14
N THR A 27 22.85 -28.27 -12.19
CA THR A 27 23.00 -27.67 -10.85
C THR A 27 24.09 -26.59 -10.77
N ASP A 28 24.89 -26.41 -11.82
CA ASP A 28 26.19 -25.71 -11.77
C ASP A 28 26.13 -24.22 -11.40
N LYS A 29 24.98 -23.55 -11.46
CA LYS A 29 24.85 -22.11 -11.16
C LYS A 29 23.74 -21.74 -10.18
N ILE A 30 23.14 -22.72 -9.51
CA ILE A 30 22.04 -22.48 -8.56
C ILE A 30 22.50 -21.61 -7.39
N GLY A 31 23.73 -21.82 -6.88
CA GLY A 31 24.27 -21.03 -5.77
C GLY A 31 24.40 -19.54 -6.10
N LEU A 32 24.89 -19.20 -7.30
CA LEU A 32 25.00 -17.81 -7.75
C LEU A 32 23.62 -17.18 -7.97
N PHE A 33 22.68 -17.93 -8.56
CA PHE A 33 21.30 -17.48 -8.74
C PHE A 33 20.61 -17.22 -7.40
N ALA A 34 20.74 -18.12 -6.44
CA ALA A 34 20.19 -17.98 -5.10
C ALA A 34 20.80 -16.78 -4.36
N ALA A 35 22.11 -16.55 -4.48
CA ALA A 35 22.78 -15.39 -3.89
C ALA A 35 22.28 -14.07 -4.52
N ALA A 36 22.09 -14.04 -5.85
CA ALA A 36 21.53 -12.87 -6.54
C ALA A 36 20.08 -12.59 -6.12
N ALA A 37 19.24 -13.63 -6.05
CA ALA A 37 17.86 -13.51 -5.58
C ALA A 37 17.82 -13.02 -4.13
N PHE A 38 18.62 -13.61 -3.25
CA PHE A 38 18.70 -13.16 -1.85
C PHE A 38 19.17 -11.70 -1.74
N GLY A 39 20.18 -11.30 -2.52
CA GLY A 39 20.67 -9.92 -2.56
C GLY A 39 19.59 -8.93 -3.00
N LEU A 40 18.81 -9.30 -4.02
CA LEU A 40 17.68 -8.49 -4.49
C LEU A 40 16.55 -8.41 -3.45
N GLN A 41 16.29 -9.50 -2.73
CA GLN A 41 15.28 -9.52 -1.65
C GLN A 41 15.73 -8.67 -0.45
N ALA A 42 17.01 -8.74 -0.10
CA ALA A 42 17.59 -7.91 0.95
C ALA A 42 17.53 -6.42 0.59
N LEU A 43 17.83 -6.07 -0.67
CA LEU A 43 17.67 -4.70 -1.17
C LEU A 43 16.23 -4.21 -1.04
N THR A 44 15.25 -5.04 -1.42
CA THR A 44 13.82 -4.72 -1.28
C THR A 44 13.46 -4.47 0.17
N ALA A 45 13.93 -5.33 1.09
CA ALA A 45 13.69 -5.16 2.52
C ALA A 45 14.26 -3.83 3.04
N VAL A 46 15.49 -3.46 2.64
CA VAL A 46 16.10 -2.18 3.02
C VAL A 46 15.30 -0.99 2.49
N LEU A 47 14.87 -1.03 1.23
CA LEU A 47 14.04 0.03 0.63
C LEU A 47 12.69 0.17 1.33
N THR A 48 12.05 -0.94 1.68
CA THR A 48 10.79 -0.95 2.44
C THR A 48 10.99 -0.38 3.84
N LEU A 49 12.09 -0.70 4.53
CA LEU A 49 12.40 -0.12 5.84
C LEU A 49 12.62 1.40 5.78
N ILE A 50 13.36 1.88 4.77
CA ILE A 50 13.57 3.32 4.55
C ILE A 50 12.23 4.00 4.29
N PHE A 51 11.39 3.39 3.44
CA PHE A 51 10.08 3.91 3.10
C PHE A 51 9.12 3.93 4.31
N CYS A 52 9.05 2.88 5.12
CA CYS A 52 8.25 2.87 6.33
C CYS A 52 8.71 3.93 7.33
N ARG A 53 10.03 4.15 7.46
CA ARG A 53 10.56 5.22 8.31
C ARG A 53 10.19 6.61 7.80
N SER A 54 10.33 6.87 6.50
CA SER A 54 9.97 8.18 5.93
C SER A 54 8.47 8.44 6.01
N ALA A 55 7.65 7.41 5.76
CA ALA A 55 6.20 7.49 5.92
C ALA A 55 5.80 7.77 7.36
N GLY A 56 6.35 7.06 8.35
CA GLY A 56 6.06 7.31 9.77
C GLY A 56 6.51 8.70 10.23
N TYR A 57 7.61 9.22 9.68
CA TYR A 57 8.02 10.61 9.92
C TYR A 57 7.00 11.61 9.37
N LEU A 58 6.55 11.41 8.12
CA LEU A 58 5.53 12.25 7.49
C LEU A 58 4.21 12.23 8.28
N GLU A 59 3.75 11.05 8.68
CA GLU A 59 2.54 10.86 9.49
C GLU A 59 2.62 11.65 10.80
N ALA A 60 3.73 11.56 11.52
CA ALA A 60 3.92 12.27 12.79
C ALA A 60 3.89 13.80 12.61
N HIS A 61 4.46 14.32 11.52
CA HIS A 61 4.47 15.76 11.24
C HIS A 61 3.07 16.25 10.87
N MET A 62 2.39 15.55 9.96
CA MET A 62 1.02 15.88 9.57
C MET A 62 0.06 15.86 10.76
N ASN A 63 0.19 14.87 11.65
CA ASN A 63 -0.60 14.79 12.88
C ASN A 63 -0.36 16.01 13.78
N THR A 64 0.90 16.37 13.99
CA THR A 64 1.28 17.53 14.81
C THR A 64 0.72 18.83 14.23
N ASP A 65 0.85 19.03 12.92
CA ASP A 65 0.39 20.24 12.23
C ASP A 65 -1.13 20.41 12.31
N ILE A 66 -1.88 19.32 12.08
CA ILE A 66 -3.34 19.35 12.13
C ILE A 66 -3.83 19.57 13.56
N ARG A 67 -3.19 18.94 14.56
CA ARG A 67 -3.49 19.19 15.98
C ARG A 67 -3.23 20.64 16.35
N ARG A 68 -2.11 21.21 15.91
CA ARG A 68 -1.79 22.63 16.15
C ARG A 68 -2.83 23.55 15.50
N ALA A 69 -3.20 23.32 14.25
CA ALA A 69 -4.21 24.10 13.56
C ALA A 69 -5.58 24.02 14.24
N ALA A 70 -6.00 22.81 14.65
CA ALA A 70 -7.24 22.60 15.38
C ALA A 70 -7.23 23.31 16.74
N TYR A 71 -6.11 23.26 17.47
CA TYR A 71 -5.96 23.93 18.76
C TYR A 71 -6.03 25.45 18.63
N LEU A 72 -5.33 26.03 17.65
CA LEU A 72 -5.42 27.47 17.36
C LEU A 72 -6.86 27.89 17.00
N LYS A 73 -7.59 27.05 16.26
CA LYS A 73 -8.98 27.34 15.94
C LYS A 73 -9.87 27.35 17.19
N LEU A 74 -9.69 26.40 18.11
CA LEU A 74 -10.43 26.36 19.37
C LEU A 74 -10.21 27.63 20.20
N GLN A 75 -8.99 28.17 20.23
CA GLN A 75 -8.70 29.41 20.96
C GLN A 75 -9.44 30.65 20.42
N THR A 76 -9.88 30.62 19.17
CA THR A 76 -10.64 31.72 18.54
C THR A 76 -12.16 31.56 18.64
N MET A 77 -12.66 30.46 19.21
CA MET A 77 -14.11 30.25 19.37
C MET A 77 -14.68 31.04 20.55
N SER A 78 -15.98 31.36 20.46
CA SER A 78 -16.69 32.07 21.52
C SER A 78 -16.87 31.18 22.77
N PHE A 79 -16.95 31.81 23.95
CA PHE A 79 -17.18 31.10 25.21
C PHE A 79 -18.47 30.27 25.21
N SER A 80 -19.53 30.75 24.55
CA SER A 80 -20.80 30.02 24.40
C SER A 80 -20.67 28.66 23.72
N PHE A 81 -19.64 28.46 22.88
CA PHE A 81 -19.35 27.14 22.29
C PHE A 81 -18.90 26.14 23.35
N PHE A 82 -18.09 26.59 24.31
CA PHE A 82 -17.55 25.78 25.41
C PHE A 82 -18.59 25.51 26.50
N ASP A 83 -19.59 26.38 26.66
CA ASP A 83 -20.72 26.14 27.57
C ASP A 83 -21.60 24.97 27.11
N ASN A 84 -21.68 24.75 25.79
CA ASN A 84 -22.50 23.69 25.19
C ASN A 84 -21.72 22.42 24.83
N THR A 85 -20.38 22.43 24.94
CA THR A 85 -19.54 21.31 24.50
C THR A 85 -18.50 20.97 25.56
N SER A 86 -18.48 19.71 26.01
CA SER A 86 -17.51 19.30 27.03
C SER A 86 -16.06 19.38 26.52
N VAL A 87 -15.20 20.03 27.31
CA VAL A 87 -13.76 20.19 26.99
C VAL A 87 -13.08 18.82 26.83
N GLY A 88 -13.45 17.83 27.64
CA GLY A 88 -12.91 16.47 27.54
C GLY A 88 -13.24 15.80 26.21
N TYR A 89 -14.45 16.01 25.68
CA TYR A 89 -14.84 15.51 24.37
C TYR A 89 -14.04 16.17 23.24
N LEU A 90 -13.85 17.50 23.30
CA LEU A 90 -13.04 18.24 22.33
C LEU A 90 -11.59 17.74 22.33
N LEU A 91 -11.01 17.52 23.52
CA LEU A 91 -9.65 17.02 23.65
C LEU A 91 -9.52 15.59 23.08
N SER A 92 -10.48 14.71 23.38
CA SER A 92 -10.50 13.35 22.82
C SER A 92 -10.60 13.36 21.29
N ARG A 93 -11.41 14.24 20.70
CA ARG A 93 -11.47 14.37 19.23
C ARG A 93 -10.17 14.90 18.65
N LEU A 94 -9.59 15.92 19.29
CA LEU A 94 -8.34 16.52 18.85
C LEU A 94 -7.16 15.54 18.93
N THR A 95 -7.16 14.63 19.91
CA THR A 95 -6.09 13.64 20.02
C THR A 95 -6.39 12.36 19.25
N ASN A 96 -7.49 11.68 19.58
CA ASN A 96 -7.77 10.33 19.11
C ASN A 96 -8.28 10.32 17.66
N ASP A 97 -9.26 11.16 17.32
CA ASP A 97 -9.83 11.15 15.97
C ASP A 97 -8.80 11.65 14.95
N ILE A 98 -8.07 12.73 15.26
CA ILE A 98 -7.01 13.26 14.37
C ILE A 98 -5.92 12.20 14.16
N SER A 99 -5.43 11.55 15.22
CA SER A 99 -4.44 10.47 15.08
C SER A 99 -4.94 9.34 14.20
N ARG A 100 -6.16 8.86 14.46
CA ARG A 100 -6.71 7.73 13.72
C ARG A 100 -6.92 8.05 12.23
N ILE A 101 -7.36 9.27 11.92
CA ILE A 101 -7.50 9.72 10.53
C ILE A 101 -6.12 9.79 9.86
N MET A 102 -5.10 10.33 10.54
CA MET A 102 -3.76 10.43 9.98
C MET A 102 -3.12 9.06 9.72
N GLU A 103 -3.29 8.12 10.64
CA GLU A 103 -2.84 6.74 10.48
C GLU A 103 -3.48 6.10 9.25
N ILE A 104 -4.81 6.17 9.13
CA ILE A 104 -5.55 5.60 8.00
C ILE A 104 -5.10 6.22 6.68
N ILE A 105 -5.01 7.55 6.59
CA ILE A 105 -4.61 8.24 5.35
C ILE A 105 -3.20 7.83 4.94
N SER A 106 -2.27 7.77 5.90
CA SER A 106 -0.88 7.41 5.62
C SER A 106 -0.79 5.99 5.05
N TRP A 107 -1.43 5.02 5.70
CA TRP A 107 -1.46 3.64 5.22
C TRP A 107 -2.17 3.49 3.87
N VAL A 108 -3.32 4.13 3.67
CA VAL A 108 -4.07 4.05 2.42
C VAL A 108 -3.27 4.64 1.26
N CYS A 109 -2.60 5.78 1.46
CA CYS A 109 -1.74 6.39 0.43
C CYS A 109 -0.56 5.48 0.05
N ILE A 110 0.08 4.88 1.05
CA ILE A 110 1.18 3.92 0.87
C ILE A 110 0.71 2.71 0.06
N ASP A 111 -0.37 2.09 0.51
CA ASP A 111 -0.86 0.83 -0.02
C ASP A 111 -1.43 0.99 -1.43
N LEU A 112 -2.15 2.09 -1.69
CA LEU A 112 -2.61 2.44 -3.04
C LEU A 112 -1.43 2.65 -3.98
N GLY A 113 -0.41 3.40 -3.55
CA GLY A 113 0.78 3.65 -4.35
C GLY A 113 1.53 2.36 -4.71
N TRP A 114 1.63 1.42 -3.76
CA TRP A 114 2.22 0.11 -4.00
C TRP A 114 1.36 -0.74 -4.93
N SER A 115 0.08 -0.91 -4.59
CA SER A 115 -0.85 -1.80 -5.29
C SER A 115 -1.07 -1.38 -6.74
N ILE A 116 -1.23 -0.09 -7.02
CA ILE A 116 -1.37 0.41 -8.40
C ILE A 116 -0.11 0.09 -9.21
N MET A 117 1.07 0.33 -8.65
CA MET A 117 2.34 0.03 -9.33
C MET A 117 2.49 -1.47 -9.57
N ALA A 118 2.21 -2.30 -8.58
CA ALA A 118 2.30 -3.75 -8.69
C ALA A 118 1.37 -4.27 -9.81
N VAL A 119 0.11 -3.82 -9.84
CA VAL A 119 -0.86 -4.21 -10.88
C VAL A 119 -0.37 -3.79 -12.27
N ILE A 120 0.06 -2.53 -12.45
CA ILE A 120 0.57 -2.05 -13.73
C ILE A 120 1.80 -2.84 -14.17
N ALA A 121 2.75 -3.04 -13.25
CA ALA A 121 3.97 -3.81 -13.50
C ALA A 121 3.65 -5.25 -13.92
N SER A 122 2.78 -5.95 -13.19
CA SER A 122 2.38 -7.32 -13.51
C SER A 122 1.68 -7.42 -14.87
N ILE A 123 0.79 -6.48 -15.21
CA ILE A 123 0.13 -6.45 -16.51
C ILE A 123 1.17 -6.29 -17.63
N ILE A 124 2.10 -5.34 -17.49
CA ILE A 124 3.17 -5.12 -18.47
C ILE A 124 4.04 -6.38 -18.60
N ALA A 125 4.45 -6.99 -17.48
CA ALA A 125 5.23 -8.23 -17.49
C ALA A 125 4.51 -9.36 -18.24
N MET A 126 3.23 -9.57 -17.99
CA MET A 126 2.44 -10.59 -18.68
C MET A 126 2.36 -10.33 -20.19
N PHE A 127 2.18 -9.07 -20.61
CA PHE A 127 2.16 -8.72 -22.03
C PHE A 127 3.49 -9.03 -22.73
N VAL A 128 4.61 -8.82 -22.03
CA VAL A 128 5.96 -9.14 -22.56
C VAL A 128 6.16 -10.66 -22.70
N VAL A 129 5.69 -11.45 -21.73
CA VAL A 129 5.86 -12.91 -21.74
C VAL A 129 4.90 -13.59 -22.73
N ASN A 130 3.59 -13.29 -22.65
CA ASN A 130 2.59 -13.88 -23.53
C ASN A 130 1.35 -13.00 -23.68
N PHE A 131 1.23 -12.38 -24.85
CA PHE A 131 0.12 -11.48 -25.19
C PHE A 131 -1.27 -12.14 -25.07
N LYS A 132 -1.40 -13.42 -25.47
CA LYS A 132 -2.69 -14.13 -25.44
C LYS A 132 -3.12 -14.41 -24.00
N LEU A 133 -2.20 -14.82 -23.13
CA LEU A 133 -2.48 -15.06 -21.72
C LEU A 133 -2.81 -13.76 -20.99
N ALA A 134 -2.10 -12.67 -21.29
CA ALA A 134 -2.36 -11.35 -20.72
C ALA A 134 -3.79 -10.86 -21.00
N LEU A 135 -4.27 -10.97 -22.25
CA LEU A 135 -5.64 -10.59 -22.62
C LEU A 135 -6.70 -11.36 -21.84
N ILE A 136 -6.52 -12.68 -21.70
CA ILE A 136 -7.45 -13.53 -20.95
C ILE A 136 -7.50 -13.09 -19.48
N THR A 137 -6.35 -12.84 -18.85
CA THR A 137 -6.29 -12.38 -17.46
C THR A 137 -6.94 -11.01 -17.28
N ILE A 138 -6.68 -10.07 -18.20
CA ILE A 138 -7.27 -8.72 -18.14
C ILE A 138 -8.79 -8.76 -18.25
N THR A 139 -9.35 -9.68 -19.03
CA THR A 139 -10.82 -9.84 -19.09
C THR A 139 -11.43 -10.32 -17.77
N ALA A 140 -10.67 -10.97 -16.89
CA ALA A 140 -11.15 -11.36 -15.56
C ALA A 140 -11.17 -10.19 -14.55
N VAL A 141 -10.28 -9.20 -14.70
CA VAL A 141 -10.19 -8.02 -13.83
C VAL A 141 -11.52 -7.26 -13.67
N PRO A 142 -12.23 -6.86 -14.74
CA PRO A 142 -13.50 -6.14 -14.59
C PRO A 142 -14.57 -6.98 -13.90
N PHE A 143 -14.58 -8.30 -14.09
CA PHE A 143 -15.54 -9.18 -13.42
C PHE A 143 -15.33 -9.20 -11.90
N VAL A 144 -14.06 -9.34 -11.46
CA VAL A 144 -13.71 -9.27 -10.04
C VAL A 144 -14.00 -7.87 -9.48
N ALA A 145 -13.66 -6.81 -10.21
CA ALA A 145 -13.93 -5.44 -9.78
C ALA A 145 -15.43 -5.16 -9.60
N LEU A 146 -16.29 -5.63 -10.51
CA LEU A 146 -17.74 -5.51 -10.39
C LEU A 146 -18.28 -6.25 -9.16
N LEU A 147 -17.81 -7.48 -8.91
CA LEU A 147 -18.17 -8.23 -7.71
C LEU A 147 -17.72 -7.50 -6.44
N SER A 148 -16.49 -7.01 -6.40
CA SER A 148 -15.97 -6.23 -5.27
C SER A 148 -16.82 -5.00 -4.97
N VAL A 149 -17.21 -4.22 -6.00
CA VAL A 149 -18.08 -3.05 -5.82
C VAL A 149 -19.48 -3.46 -5.36
N TYR A 150 -20.03 -4.55 -5.88
CA TYR A 150 -21.31 -5.09 -5.44
C TYR A 150 -21.30 -5.46 -3.96
N PHE A 151 -20.30 -6.23 -3.52
CA PHE A 151 -20.15 -6.62 -2.12
C PHE A 151 -19.85 -5.44 -1.20
N GLN A 152 -19.01 -4.49 -1.62
CA GLN A 152 -18.72 -3.28 -0.86
C GLN A 152 -20.00 -2.48 -0.58
N LYS A 153 -20.84 -2.27 -1.60
CA LYS A 153 -22.14 -1.60 -1.43
C LYS A 153 -23.06 -2.36 -0.47
N LYS A 154 -23.08 -3.69 -0.56
CA LYS A 154 -23.90 -4.55 0.30
C LYS A 154 -23.46 -4.46 1.76
N ILE A 155 -22.15 -4.56 2.03
CA ILE A 155 -21.58 -4.43 3.38
C ILE A 155 -21.92 -3.05 3.99
N LEU A 156 -21.76 -1.98 3.21
CA LEU A 156 -22.08 -0.62 3.67
C LEU A 156 -23.56 -0.43 3.99
N LYS A 157 -24.46 -1.15 3.30
CA LYS A 157 -25.89 -1.14 3.62
C LYS A 157 -26.14 -1.80 4.97
N TYR A 158 -25.56 -2.97 5.23
CA TYR A 158 -25.74 -3.68 6.50
C TYR A 158 -25.11 -2.97 7.70
N GLN A 159 -24.05 -2.18 7.50
CA GLN A 159 -23.47 -1.37 8.59
C GLN A 159 -24.31 -0.14 8.98
N ARG A 160 -25.31 0.22 8.15
CA ARG A 160 -26.20 1.37 8.38
C ARG A 160 -27.55 0.96 8.98
N GLU A 161 -27.91 -0.32 8.89
CA GLU A 161 -29.08 -0.93 9.55
C GLU A 161 -28.68 -1.40 10.96
#